data_AF-A0A4U1FCE3-F1
#
_entry.id   AF-A0A4U1FCE3-F1
#
_cell.length_a   1.000
_cell.length_b   1.000
_cell.length_c   1.000
_cell.angle_alpha   90.00
_cell.angle_beta   90.00
_cell.angle_gamma   90.00
#
_symmetry.space_group_name_H-M   'P 1'
#
loop_
_entity.id
_entity.type
_entity.pdbx_description
1 polymer ?
#
loop_
_entity_poly.entity_id
_entity_poly.type
_entity_poly.pdbx_seq_one_letter_code
_entity_poly.pdbx_strand_id
1 'polypeptide(L)' 'NKKKEKERPEISLPSDFEHTIHVGFDAVTGEFTGMPEQWARLLQTSNITKSEQKKNPQAVLDVLEFYNSKKTSNSQ' A
#
# COMPACT_ATOMS: atom_id res chain seq x y z
N ASN A 1 -15.57 51.71 10.74
CA ASN A 1 -15.16 50.44 11.41
C ASN A 1 -15.51 49.24 10.56
N LYS A 2 -14.59 48.73 9.74
CA LYS A 2 -14.76 47.43 9.07
C LYS A 2 -13.51 46.60 9.37
N LYS A 3 -13.62 45.75 10.39
CA LYS A 3 -12.55 44.83 10.81
C LYS A 3 -12.40 43.80 9.68
N LYS A 4 -11.28 43.83 8.98
CA LYS A 4 -10.88 42.75 8.07
C LYS A 4 -10.65 41.51 8.95
N GLU A 5 -11.60 40.59 8.94
CA GLU A 5 -11.34 39.24 9.42
C GLU A 5 -10.17 38.71 8.58
N LYS A 6 -9.06 38.42 9.25
CA LYS A 6 -7.95 37.71 8.63
C LYS A 6 -8.49 36.31 8.32
N GLU A 7 -8.89 36.11 7.07
CA GLU A 7 -9.26 34.79 6.55
C GLU A 7 -8.15 33.82 6.94
N ARG A 8 -8.53 32.82 7.74
CA ARG A 8 -7.61 31.77 8.16
C ARG A 8 -7.08 31.10 6.88
N PRO A 9 -5.77 30.84 6.77
CA PRO A 9 -5.24 30.20 5.57
C PRO A 9 -5.98 28.88 5.34
N GLU A 10 -6.60 28.73 4.17
CA GLU A 10 -7.20 27.46 3.77
C GLU A 10 -6.06 26.50 3.44
N ILE A 11 -5.92 25.49 4.29
CA ILE A 11 -4.93 24.43 4.11
C ILE A 11 -5.58 23.41 3.18
N SER A 12 -5.09 23.30 1.94
CA SER A 12 -5.56 22.29 0.99
C SER A 12 -5.12 20.89 1.41
N LEU A 13 -5.79 19.88 0.87
CA LEU A 13 -5.37 18.48 1.04
C LEU A 13 -3.97 18.24 0.44
N PRO A 14 -3.20 17.26 0.95
CA PRO A 14 -1.89 16.91 0.40
C PRO A 14 -1.99 16.54 -1.07
N SER A 15 -1.13 17.13 -1.90
CA SER A 15 -1.16 16.92 -3.36
C SER A 15 -0.38 15.69 -3.82
N ASP A 16 0.42 15.07 -2.95
CA ASP A 16 1.30 13.94 -3.26
C ASP A 16 1.44 13.01 -2.03
N PHE A 17 0.35 12.33 -1.68
CA PHE A 17 0.31 11.47 -0.50
C PHE A 17 0.77 10.05 -0.85
N GLU A 18 1.90 9.64 -0.26
CA GLU A 18 2.42 8.27 -0.38
C GLU A 18 2.01 7.45 0.85
N HIS A 19 1.41 6.27 0.63
CA HIS A 19 1.17 5.29 1.68
C HIS A 19 2.43 4.46 1.92
N THR A 20 3.30 4.91 2.84
CA THR A 20 4.43 4.09 3.30
C THR A 20 3.92 3.02 4.27
N ILE A 21 3.53 1.87 3.73
CA ILE A 21 3.14 0.71 4.52
C ILE A 21 4.38 -0.20 4.64
N HIS A 22 4.92 -0.36 5.85
CA HIS A 22 6.01 -1.31 6.09
C HIS A 22 5.43 -2.73 6.15
N VAL A 23 5.62 -3.49 5.08
CA VAL A 23 5.25 -4.91 5.04
C VAL A 23 6.43 -5.75 5.52
N GLY A 24 6.21 -6.50 6.59
CA GLY A 24 7.17 -7.46 7.13
C GLY A 24 6.80 -8.89 6.75
N PHE A 25 7.78 -9.79 6.74
CA PHE A 25 7.54 -11.23 6.63
C PHE A 25 8.05 -11.93 7.88
N ASP A 26 7.16 -12.62 8.59
CA ASP A 26 7.54 -13.46 9.72
C ASP A 26 7.94 -14.85 9.20
N ALA A 27 9.23 -15.16 9.25
CA ALA A 27 9.77 -16.43 8.79
C ALA A 27 9.31 -17.64 9.64
N VAL A 28 8.94 -17.42 10.90
CA VAL A 28 8.51 -18.48 11.82
C VAL A 28 7.10 -18.94 11.43
N THR A 29 6.15 -18.01 11.39
CA THR A 29 4.75 -18.29 11.00
C THR A 29 4.61 -18.50 9.49
N GLY A 30 5.44 -17.83 8.68
CA GLY A 30 5.35 -17.81 7.23
C GLY A 30 4.29 -16.84 6.71
N GLU A 31 3.99 -15.80 7.47
CA GLU A 31 2.89 -14.88 7.18
C GLU A 31 3.43 -13.45 7.03
N PHE A 32 2.78 -12.70 6.15
CA PHE A 32 3.06 -11.28 6.00
C PHE A 32 2.37 -10.48 7.11
N THR A 33 3.06 -9.49 7.63
CA THR A 33 2.58 -8.56 8.65
C THR A 33 2.57 -7.15 8.09
N GLY A 34 1.57 -6.35 8.48
CA GLY A 34 1.42 -4.99 7.96
C GLY A 34 1.04 -4.92 6.47
N MET A 35 0.67 -6.03 5.82
CA MET A 35 0.26 -6.03 4.42
C MET A 35 -1.09 -5.29 4.25
N PRO A 36 -1.23 -4.39 3.24
CA PRO A 36 -2.51 -3.77 2.91
C PRO A 36 -3.58 -4.83 2.58
N GLU A 37 -4.84 -4.57 2.95
CA GLU A 37 -5.95 -5.52 2.71
C GLU A 37 -6.07 -5.91 1.24
N GLN A 38 -5.89 -4.95 0.32
CA GLN A 38 -5.94 -5.22 -1.11
C GLN A 38 -4.86 -6.21 -1.56
N TRP A 39 -3.65 -6.10 -1.01
CA TRP A 39 -2.54 -7.01 -1.32
C TRP A 39 -2.76 -8.38 -0.70
N ALA A 40 -3.27 -8.44 0.52
CA ALA A 40 -3.64 -9.70 1.17
C ALA A 40 -4.69 -10.46 0.34
N ARG A 41 -5.69 -9.74 -0.19
CA ARG A 41 -6.70 -10.32 -1.07
C ARG A 41 -6.11 -10.82 -2.39
N LEU A 42 -5.23 -10.03 -3.01
CA LEU A 42 -4.54 -10.45 -4.22
C LEU A 42 -3.71 -11.71 -3.99
N LEU A 43 -2.94 -11.75 -2.90
CA LEU A 43 -2.11 -12.90 -2.51
C LEU A 43 -2.95 -14.17 -2.30
N GLN A 44 -4.12 -14.05 -1.68
CA GLN A 44 -5.05 -15.17 -1.51
C GLN A 44 -5.62 -15.68 -2.83
N THR A 45 -5.82 -14.80 -3.81
CA THR A 45 -6.33 -15.15 -5.14
C THR A 45 -5.25 -15.53 -6.15
N SER A 46 -3.97 -15.25 -5.87
CA SER A 46 -2.88 -15.37 -6.84
C SER A 46 -2.25 -16.76 -6.93
N ASN A 47 -2.86 -17.77 -6.30
CA ASN A 47 -2.34 -19.15 -6.22
C ASN A 47 -0.89 -19.25 -5.68
N ILE A 48 -0.36 -18.22 -5.03
CA ILE A 48 0.97 -18.23 -4.43
C ILE A 48 0.91 -18.97 -3.10
N THR A 49 1.55 -20.12 -3.04
CA THR A 49 1.53 -21.00 -1.86
C THR A 49 2.35 -20.40 -0.71
N LYS A 50 2.04 -20.82 0.53
CA LYS A 50 2.84 -20.44 1.72
C LYS A 50 4.32 -20.82 1.58
N SER A 51 4.63 -21.89 0.84
CA SER A 51 6.01 -22.31 0.58
C SER A 51 6.74 -21.34 -0.34
N GLU A 52 6.07 -20.81 -1.36
CA GLU A 52 6.65 -19.80 -2.27
C GLU A 52 6.86 -18.47 -1.56
N GLN A 53 5.92 -18.10 -0.69
CA GLN A 53 6.05 -16.93 0.19
C GLN A 53 7.28 -17.05 1.10
N LYS A 54 7.50 -18.23 1.71
CA LYS A 54 8.71 -18.49 2.52
C LYS A 54 10.00 -18.51 1.69
N LYS A 55 9.94 -19.03 0.47
CA LYS A 55 11.12 -19.18 -0.40
C LYS A 55 11.64 -17.83 -0.88
N ASN A 56 10.75 -16.91 -1.23
CA ASN A 56 11.13 -15.58 -1.66
C ASN A 56 10.03 -14.56 -1.32
N PRO A 57 9.96 -14.08 -0.06
CA PRO A 57 8.93 -13.14 0.36
C PRO A 57 9.04 -11.80 -0.36
N GLN A 58 10.26 -11.38 -0.72
CA GLN A 58 10.48 -10.13 -1.45
C GLN A 58 9.87 -10.19 -2.85
N ALA A 59 10.11 -11.27 -3.60
CA ALA A 59 9.53 -11.40 -4.94
C ALA A 59 7.98 -11.43 -4.92
N VAL A 60 7.38 -11.98 -3.86
CA VAL A 60 5.92 -11.93 -3.69
C VAL A 60 5.44 -10.49 -3.51
N LEU A 61 6.15 -9.67 -2.70
CA LEU A 61 5.83 -8.25 -2.54
C LEU A 61 6.00 -7.48 -3.85
N ASP A 62 7.10 -7.68 -4.56
CA ASP A 62 7.39 -6.99 -5.82
C ASP A 62 6.30 -7.25 -6.87
N VAL A 63 5.79 -8.48 -6.96
CA VAL A 63 4.70 -8.85 -7.87
C VAL A 63 3.37 -8.19 -7.46
N LEU A 64 3.07 -8.14 -6.16
CA LEU A 64 1.87 -7.47 -5.64
C LEU A 64 1.90 -5.96 -5.89
N GLU A 65 3.06 -5.33 -5.68
CA GLU A 65 3.29 -3.92 -5.97
C GLU A 65 3.13 -3.61 -7.46
N PHE A 66 3.77 -4.41 -8.33
CA PHE A 66 3.66 -4.27 -9.79
C PHE A 66 2.20 -4.34 -10.26
N TYR A 67 1.43 -5.31 -9.75
CA TYR A 67 0.02 -5.45 -10.09
C TYR A 67 -0.82 -4.26 -9.64
N ASN A 68 -0.53 -3.71 -8.45
CA ASN A 68 -1.23 -2.56 -7.90
C ASN A 68 -0.90 -1.27 -8.67
N SER A 69 0.37 -1.04 -9.02
CA SER A 69 0.82 0.09 -9.84
C SER A 69 0.14 0.10 -11.22
N LYS A 70 -0.05 -1.07 -11.83
CA LYS A 70 -0.81 -1.21 -13.09
C LYS A 70 -2.29 -0.87 -12.97
N LYS A 71 -2.90 -1.06 -11.79
CA LYS A 71 -4.29 -0.70 -11.53
C LYS A 71 -4.45 0.81 -11.35
N THR A 72 -3.52 1.46 -10.66
CA THR A 72 -3.56 2.91 -10.44
C THR A 72 -3.24 3.70 -11.72
N SER A 73 -2.36 3.20 -12.60
CA SER A 73 -2.05 3.84 -13.88
C SER A 73 -3.20 3.80 -14.91
N ASN A 74 -4.20 2.91 -14.71
CA ASN A 74 -5.33 2.74 -15.63
C ASN A 74 -6.56 3.59 -15.24
N SER A 75 -6.42 4.51 -14.29
CA SER A 75 -7.49 5.40 -13.79
C SER A 75 -7.17 6.90 -13.94
N GLN A 76 -6.30 7.27 -14.89
CA GLN A 76 -6.15 8.66 -15.34
C GLN A 76 -6.71 8.85 -16.75
#